data_AF-Q3M877-F1
#
_entry.id   AF-Q3M877-F1
#
_cell.length_a   1.000
_cell.length_b   1.000
_cell.length_c   1.000
_cell.angle_alpha   90.00
_cell.angle_beta   90.00
_cell.angle_gamma   90.00
#
_symmetry.space_group_name_H-M   'P 1'
#
loop_
_entity.id
_entity.type
_entity.pdbx_description
1 polymer ?
#
loop_
_entity_poly.entity_id
_entity_poly.type
_entity_poly.pdbx_seq_one_letter_code
_entity_poly.pdbx_strand_id
1 'polypeptide(L)'
;MNQQKSSIFLLLSVLSLIGCNYWPISTAQVPTKTAAKLLSQANTDILATPLTYQIETYKSQVMGGNRTYGVSLPPGYAQNSQQRYPVIFLLHGGHGEPITWFDKDRGEALKTLEKLYTTGKLQPSIIITPDGNDQRGSSPYWDPEYIDGSNGKVSTAVGNELVKVVKSRYRTLPNPHFWAMGGLSSGGWGAVNIGLHNLNNFSILFSHSGYFRDKSGPFNSPITFIKDVPTQAKKRLRIYLDTGSSDIDEVKEGEKFSQELARLNIYHVFRQFPGSHTWQYWREHLTNSLTFVGEQFKAAQAASKDKNLRHD
;
A
#
# COMPACT_ATOMS: atom_id res chain seq x y z
N MET A 1 -9.05 23.22 -70.58
CA MET A 1 -8.19 24.04 -69.70
C MET A 1 -8.96 25.31 -69.37
N ASN A 2 -9.66 25.35 -68.23
CA ASN A 2 -10.54 26.45 -67.85
C ASN A 2 -9.79 27.50 -67.01
N GLN A 3 -9.96 28.76 -67.39
CA GLN A 3 -9.26 29.92 -66.84
C GLN A 3 -9.69 30.27 -65.41
N GLN A 4 -8.68 30.59 -64.59
CA GLN A 4 -8.79 31.22 -63.27
C GLN A 4 -9.30 32.66 -63.39
N LYS A 5 -10.27 33.03 -62.55
CA LYS A 5 -10.65 34.42 -62.29
C LYS A 5 -9.97 34.92 -61.02
N SER A 6 -9.21 36.01 -61.14
CA SER A 6 -8.80 36.89 -60.04
C SER A 6 -10.00 37.70 -59.54
N SER A 7 -10.03 38.00 -58.23
CA SER A 7 -10.51 39.29 -57.71
C SER A 7 -10.01 39.52 -56.28
N ILE A 8 -9.25 40.59 -56.13
CA ILE A 8 -8.87 41.28 -54.89
C ILE A 8 -10.10 41.97 -54.33
N PHE A 9 -10.36 41.91 -53.02
CA PHE A 9 -11.11 42.95 -52.32
C PHE A 9 -10.57 43.22 -50.91
N LEU A 10 -10.36 44.52 -50.67
CA LEU A 10 -9.81 45.15 -49.48
C LEU A 10 -10.87 45.33 -48.39
N LEU A 11 -10.40 45.47 -47.14
CA LEU A 11 -11.14 45.71 -45.90
C LEU A 11 -12.21 46.81 -45.96
N LEU A 12 -13.29 46.61 -45.20
CA LEU A 12 -13.98 47.67 -44.46
C LEU A 12 -14.46 47.15 -43.09
N SER A 13 -14.06 47.88 -42.06
CA SER A 13 -14.34 47.70 -40.64
C SER A 13 -15.79 48.05 -40.27
N VAL A 14 -16.42 47.24 -39.41
CA VAL A 14 -17.56 47.67 -38.58
C VAL A 14 -17.33 47.19 -37.15
N LEU A 15 -17.00 48.12 -36.26
CA LEU A 15 -17.10 47.95 -34.81
C LEU A 15 -18.58 47.80 -34.45
N SER A 16 -18.92 46.74 -33.72
CA SER A 16 -20.14 46.69 -32.92
C SER A 16 -19.77 46.51 -31.45
N LEU A 17 -20.11 47.54 -30.67
CA LEU A 17 -20.08 47.55 -29.22
C LEU A 17 -21.17 46.62 -28.71
N ILE A 18 -20.79 45.54 -28.04
CA ILE A 18 -21.71 44.73 -27.23
C ILE A 18 -21.37 45.00 -25.77
N GLY A 19 -22.31 45.64 -25.08
CA GLY A 19 -22.20 46.05 -23.70
C GLY A 19 -22.07 44.87 -22.74
N CYS A 20 -21.22 45.05 -21.72
CA CYS A 20 -21.16 44.21 -20.54
C CYS A 20 -22.49 44.27 -19.80
N ASN A 21 -23.26 43.18 -19.83
CA ASN A 21 -24.31 42.94 -18.86
C ASN A 21 -23.87 41.79 -17.94
N TYR A 22 -23.43 42.18 -16.75
CA TYR A 22 -23.17 41.30 -15.63
C TYR A 22 -24.51 40.74 -15.13
N TRP A 23 -24.70 39.42 -15.24
CA TRP A 23 -25.70 38.75 -14.42
C TRP A 23 -25.11 38.47 -13.04
N PRO A 24 -25.84 38.77 -11.94
CA PRO A 24 -25.36 38.46 -10.61
C PRO A 24 -25.31 36.95 -10.46
N ILE A 25 -24.11 36.45 -10.15
CA ILE A 25 -23.92 35.10 -9.64
C ILE A 25 -24.74 35.04 -8.35
N SER A 26 -25.81 34.25 -8.36
CA SER A 26 -26.55 33.91 -7.15
C SER A 26 -25.61 33.15 -6.22
N THR A 27 -25.05 33.86 -5.24
CA THR A 27 -24.32 33.23 -4.14
C THR A 27 -25.32 32.43 -3.32
N ALA A 28 -25.36 31.12 -3.56
CA ALA A 28 -26.01 30.20 -2.62
C ALA A 28 -25.29 30.34 -1.27
N GLN A 29 -25.97 30.96 -0.30
CA GLN A 29 -25.51 30.96 1.08
C GLN A 29 -25.43 29.50 1.54
N VAL A 30 -24.21 29.03 1.78
CA VAL A 30 -23.96 27.77 2.48
C VAL A 30 -24.67 27.87 3.84
N PRO A 31 -25.49 26.88 4.25
CA PRO A 31 -26.04 26.85 5.59
C PRO A 31 -24.90 26.67 6.60
N THR A 32 -24.33 27.79 7.06
CA THR A 32 -23.44 27.88 8.19
C THR A 32 -24.28 27.70 9.45
N LYS A 33 -24.20 26.51 10.07
CA LYS A 33 -24.01 26.34 11.53
C LYS A 33 -24.12 24.91 12.11
N THR A 34 -24.29 23.85 11.33
CA THR A 34 -24.46 22.50 11.94
C THR A 34 -23.49 21.41 11.49
N ALA A 35 -22.74 21.59 10.39
CA ALA A 35 -21.77 20.58 9.94
C ALA A 35 -20.35 20.73 10.53
N ALA A 36 -20.04 21.85 11.19
CA ALA A 36 -18.70 22.17 11.66
C ALA A 36 -18.32 21.53 13.02
N LYS A 37 -19.22 20.78 13.68
CA LYS A 37 -18.96 20.20 15.00
C LYS A 37 -18.49 18.74 14.98
N LEU A 38 -18.26 18.14 13.81
CA LEU A 38 -17.85 16.73 13.69
C LEU A 38 -16.43 16.50 13.13
N LEU A 39 -15.64 17.56 12.92
CA LEU A 39 -14.28 17.44 12.37
C LEU A 39 -13.18 18.21 13.14
N SER A 40 -13.42 18.61 14.40
CA SER A 40 -12.46 19.43 15.17
C SER A 40 -11.99 18.82 16.49
N GLN A 41 -11.99 17.49 16.63
CA GLN A 41 -11.13 16.84 17.62
C GLN A 41 -10.12 16.00 16.83
N ALA A 42 -8.98 16.62 16.49
CA ALA A 42 -7.77 15.83 16.34
C ALA A 42 -7.63 15.01 17.62
N ASN A 43 -7.72 13.69 17.51
CA ASN A 43 -7.67 12.78 18.65
C ASN A 43 -6.26 12.79 19.25
N THR A 44 -5.92 13.82 20.02
CA THR A 44 -4.70 13.87 20.83
C THR A 44 -4.64 12.73 21.84
N ASP A 45 -5.80 12.14 22.20
CA ASP A 45 -5.90 10.95 23.04
C ASP A 45 -5.46 9.65 22.35
N ILE A 46 -5.39 9.59 21.00
CA ILE A 46 -4.92 8.37 20.33
C ILE A 46 -3.49 8.04 20.73
N LEU A 47 -2.63 9.01 21.05
CA LEU A 47 -1.24 8.75 21.46
C LEU A 47 -1.04 8.77 22.98
N ALA A 48 -2.12 8.75 23.79
CA ALA A 48 -1.99 8.67 25.24
C ALA A 48 -1.20 7.43 25.70
N THR A 49 -1.15 6.39 24.86
CA THR A 49 -0.18 5.30 24.97
C THR A 49 0.64 5.24 23.67
N PRO A 50 1.99 5.25 23.72
CA PRO A 50 2.80 5.18 22.51
C PRO A 50 2.59 3.83 21.79
N LEU A 51 2.87 3.78 20.48
CA LEU A 51 3.01 2.51 19.80
C LEU A 51 4.15 1.72 20.45
N THR A 52 3.96 0.42 20.61
CA THR A 52 5.05 -0.48 21.04
C THR A 52 5.70 -1.09 19.81
N TYR A 53 6.95 -1.54 19.93
CA TYR A 53 7.57 -2.43 18.96
C TYR A 53 8.38 -3.48 19.72
N GLN A 54 8.17 -4.76 19.41
CA GLN A 54 8.93 -5.85 20.00
C GLN A 54 9.15 -6.97 18.99
N ILE A 55 10.21 -7.74 19.20
CA ILE A 55 10.49 -8.95 18.43
C ILE A 55 9.86 -10.15 19.13
N GLU A 56 9.12 -10.94 18.36
CA GLU A 56 8.44 -12.15 18.79
C GLU A 56 8.98 -13.36 18.02
N THR A 57 8.77 -14.55 18.59
CA THR A 57 9.21 -15.82 17.97
C THR A 57 8.02 -16.73 17.70
N TYR A 58 8.08 -17.48 16.60
CA TYR A 58 7.16 -18.57 16.30
C TYR A 58 7.91 -19.77 15.73
N LYS A 59 7.35 -20.97 15.90
CA LYS A 59 7.88 -22.18 15.28
C LYS A 59 7.34 -22.29 13.85
N SER A 60 8.24 -22.33 12.87
CA SER A 60 7.93 -22.55 11.47
C SER A 60 8.24 -24.00 11.10
N GLN A 61 7.24 -24.74 10.61
CA GLN A 61 7.47 -26.12 10.18
C GLN A 61 8.22 -26.15 8.87
N VAL A 62 7.85 -25.27 7.95
CA VAL A 62 8.44 -25.24 6.60
C VAL A 62 9.86 -24.68 6.57
N MET A 63 10.29 -24.01 7.63
CA MET A 63 11.66 -23.56 7.83
C MET A 63 12.44 -24.43 8.82
N GLY A 64 11.80 -25.45 9.42
CA GLY A 64 12.43 -26.43 10.29
C GLY A 64 12.87 -25.90 11.67
N GLY A 65 12.36 -24.77 12.13
CA GLY A 65 12.87 -24.12 13.33
C GLY A 65 12.08 -22.91 13.80
N ASN A 66 12.62 -22.23 14.81
CA ASN A 66 12.09 -20.97 15.30
C ASN A 66 12.45 -19.82 14.36
N ARG A 67 11.49 -18.92 14.11
CA ARG A 67 11.66 -17.70 13.34
C ARG A 67 11.15 -16.50 14.11
N THR A 68 11.68 -15.34 13.78
CA THR A 68 11.29 -14.08 14.41
C THR A 68 10.38 -13.25 13.51
N TYR A 69 9.63 -12.35 14.13
CA TYR A 69 8.95 -11.25 13.47
C TYR A 69 8.85 -10.08 14.44
N GLY A 70 8.86 -8.86 13.94
CA GLY A 70 8.51 -7.69 14.71
C GLY A 70 7.00 -7.49 14.74
N VAL A 71 6.51 -7.00 15.85
CA VAL A 71 5.12 -6.55 16.01
C VAL A 71 5.10 -5.17 16.62
N SER A 72 4.36 -4.27 15.99
CA SER A 72 3.94 -3.01 16.58
C SER A 72 2.45 -3.02 16.83
N LEU A 73 2.06 -2.85 18.08
CA LEU A 73 0.66 -2.78 18.48
C LEU A 73 0.19 -1.33 18.47
N PRO A 74 -1.04 -1.07 18.00
CA PRO A 74 -1.57 0.29 17.96
C PRO A 74 -1.74 0.86 19.36
N PRO A 75 -1.78 2.18 19.49
CA PRO A 75 -2.09 2.82 20.77
C PRO A 75 -3.41 2.32 21.38
N GLY A 76 -3.43 2.18 22.70
CA GLY A 76 -4.61 1.72 23.43
C GLY A 76 -4.93 0.23 23.26
N TYR A 77 -4.09 -0.56 22.58
CA TYR A 77 -4.37 -1.97 22.31
C TYR A 77 -4.66 -2.78 23.59
N ALA A 78 -3.89 -2.57 24.65
CA ALA A 78 -4.06 -3.30 25.92
C ALA A 78 -5.35 -2.92 26.65
N GLN A 79 -5.76 -1.65 26.56
CA GLN A 79 -6.93 -1.08 27.22
C GLN A 79 -8.24 -1.47 26.52
N ASN A 80 -8.21 -1.73 25.21
CA ASN A 80 -9.39 -2.03 24.41
C ASN A 80 -9.50 -3.54 24.09
N SER A 81 -9.91 -4.34 25.08
CA SER A 81 -9.94 -5.81 25.00
C SER A 81 -10.89 -6.38 23.93
N GLN A 82 -11.92 -5.63 23.54
CA GLN A 82 -12.90 -6.04 22.52
C GLN A 82 -12.58 -5.52 21.12
N GLN A 83 -11.69 -4.53 21.00
CA GLN A 83 -11.38 -3.93 19.72
C GLN A 83 -10.49 -4.84 18.88
N ARG A 84 -10.87 -4.98 17.61
CA ARG A 84 -10.09 -5.68 16.58
C ARG A 84 -9.51 -4.67 15.60
N TYR A 85 -8.33 -4.99 15.09
CA TYR A 85 -7.52 -4.06 14.30
C TYR A 85 -7.23 -4.63 12.91
N PRO A 86 -7.13 -3.77 11.89
CA PRO A 86 -6.52 -4.18 10.62
C PRO A 86 -5.04 -4.55 10.82
N VAL A 87 -4.47 -5.25 9.84
CA VAL A 87 -3.10 -5.76 9.90
C VAL A 87 -2.33 -5.33 8.67
N ILE A 88 -1.09 -4.89 8.87
CA ILE A 88 -0.17 -4.50 7.80
C ILE A 88 1.12 -5.29 7.95
N PHE A 89 1.43 -6.13 6.97
CA PHE A 89 2.74 -6.78 6.85
C PHE A 89 3.68 -5.82 6.10
N LEU A 90 4.84 -5.55 6.68
CA LEU A 90 5.83 -4.62 6.16
C LEU A 90 7.19 -5.33 6.01
N LEU A 91 7.48 -5.76 4.79
CA LEU A 91 8.59 -6.63 4.42
C LEU A 91 9.85 -5.80 4.14
N HIS A 92 10.97 -6.18 4.75
CA HIS A 92 12.27 -5.58 4.47
C HIS A 92 12.80 -6.04 3.11
N GLY A 93 13.66 -5.23 2.48
CA GLY A 93 14.42 -5.66 1.30
C GLY A 93 15.62 -6.54 1.65
N GLY A 94 16.48 -6.76 0.66
CA GLY A 94 17.72 -7.53 0.83
C GLY A 94 18.53 -7.04 2.01
N HIS A 95 19.13 -7.99 2.74
CA HIS A 95 20.02 -7.71 3.88
C HIS A 95 19.31 -7.06 5.08
N GLY A 96 17.98 -7.06 5.07
CA GLY A 96 17.16 -6.56 6.15
C GLY A 96 16.93 -7.59 7.26
N GLU A 97 16.30 -7.09 8.30
CA GLU A 97 15.89 -7.82 9.50
C GLU A 97 14.52 -7.30 9.92
N PRO A 98 13.74 -8.02 10.75
CA PRO A 98 12.45 -7.55 11.26
C PRO A 98 12.43 -6.09 11.74
N ILE A 99 13.47 -5.65 12.45
CA ILE A 99 13.58 -4.29 13.01
C ILE A 99 13.79 -3.20 11.95
N THR A 100 14.22 -3.55 10.74
CA THR A 100 14.76 -2.62 9.74
C THR A 100 13.80 -1.47 9.37
N TRP A 101 12.49 -1.72 9.33
CA TRP A 101 11.50 -0.67 9.09
C TRP A 101 11.31 0.29 10.29
N PHE A 102 11.56 -0.17 11.51
CA PHE A 102 11.42 0.63 12.74
C PHE A 102 12.75 1.24 13.21
N ASP A 103 13.86 0.84 12.61
CA ASP A 103 15.18 1.41 12.85
C ASP A 103 15.23 2.90 12.46
N LYS A 104 15.75 3.74 13.36
CA LYS A 104 15.80 5.21 13.24
C LYS A 104 16.71 5.70 12.11
N ASP A 105 17.70 4.91 11.73
CA ASP A 105 18.68 5.22 10.68
C ASP A 105 18.25 4.61 9.34
N ARG A 106 17.15 3.84 9.31
CA ARG A 106 16.57 3.21 8.12
C ARG A 106 15.12 3.61 7.86
N GLY A 107 14.14 2.77 8.20
CA GLY A 107 12.75 2.98 7.82
C GLY A 107 12.00 4.01 8.69
N GLU A 108 12.39 4.18 9.95
CA GLU A 108 11.77 5.09 10.92
C GLU A 108 10.22 5.06 10.92
N ALA A 109 9.63 3.89 10.68
CA ALA A 109 8.20 3.72 10.44
C ALA A 109 7.32 4.22 11.59
N LEU A 110 7.83 4.20 12.83
CA LEU A 110 7.14 4.70 14.02
C LEU A 110 6.63 6.15 13.81
N LYS A 111 7.50 7.06 13.33
CA LYS A 111 7.12 8.46 13.12
C LYS A 111 6.02 8.61 12.06
N THR A 112 6.12 7.83 10.98
CA THR A 112 5.12 7.82 9.91
C THR A 112 3.78 7.32 10.42
N LEU A 113 3.77 6.24 11.19
CA LEU A 113 2.56 5.66 11.78
C LEU A 113 1.89 6.63 12.76
N GLU A 114 2.64 7.23 13.69
CA GLU A 114 2.11 8.22 14.64
C GLU A 114 1.48 9.42 13.91
N LYS A 115 2.15 9.94 12.88
CA LYS A 115 1.62 11.02 12.05
C LYS A 115 0.33 10.61 11.33
N LEU A 116 0.28 9.41 10.75
CA LEU A 116 -0.89 8.97 10.01
C LEU A 116 -2.08 8.63 10.92
N TYR A 117 -1.82 8.13 12.13
CA TYR A 117 -2.85 7.87 13.14
C TYR A 117 -3.44 9.18 13.68
N THR A 118 -2.59 10.15 14.04
CA THR A 118 -3.03 11.46 14.56
C THR A 118 -3.78 12.29 13.52
N THR A 119 -3.38 12.21 12.26
CA THR A 119 -4.08 12.89 11.15
C THR A 119 -5.29 12.09 10.62
N GLY A 120 -5.56 10.91 11.19
CA GLY A 120 -6.65 10.04 10.76
C GLY A 120 -6.51 9.51 9.33
N LYS A 121 -5.32 9.60 8.72
CA LYS A 121 -5.05 9.10 7.36
C LYS A 121 -4.88 7.58 7.34
N LEU A 122 -4.41 7.00 8.44
CA LEU A 122 -4.41 5.56 8.67
C LEU A 122 -5.11 5.31 10.01
N GLN A 123 -6.00 4.33 10.06
CA GLN A 123 -6.59 3.89 11.32
C GLN A 123 -5.58 3.08 12.14
N PRO A 124 -5.62 3.10 13.49
CA PRO A 124 -4.72 2.30 14.32
C PRO A 124 -4.72 0.84 13.86
N SER A 125 -3.52 0.32 13.56
CA SER A 125 -3.30 -0.97 12.90
C SER A 125 -2.23 -1.77 13.63
N ILE A 126 -2.30 -3.10 13.53
CA ILE A 126 -1.20 -3.99 13.94
C ILE A 126 -0.20 -4.06 12.79
N ILE A 127 1.06 -3.70 13.05
CA ILE A 127 2.13 -3.78 12.05
C ILE A 127 2.97 -5.01 12.34
N ILE A 128 3.20 -5.83 11.32
CA ILE A 128 4.02 -7.04 11.38
C ILE A 128 5.21 -6.86 10.45
N THR A 129 6.43 -7.05 10.95
CA THR A 129 7.66 -7.03 10.15
C THR A 129 8.29 -8.43 10.18
N PRO A 130 7.99 -9.30 9.19
CA PRO A 130 8.51 -10.66 9.18
C PRO A 130 10.03 -10.71 9.04
N ASP A 131 10.66 -11.77 9.55
CA ASP A 131 11.97 -12.20 9.05
C ASP A 131 11.79 -12.74 7.63
N GLY A 132 12.38 -12.05 6.67
CA GLY A 132 12.37 -12.40 5.24
C GLY A 132 13.56 -13.25 4.79
N ASN A 133 14.45 -13.66 5.70
CA ASN A 133 15.64 -14.41 5.34
C ASN A 133 15.38 -15.93 5.27
N ASP A 134 16.05 -16.63 4.35
CA ASP A 134 16.06 -18.10 4.34
C ASP A 134 17.07 -18.67 5.35
N GLN A 135 17.35 -19.98 5.32
CA GLN A 135 18.26 -20.63 6.27
C GLN A 135 19.72 -20.14 6.16
N ARG A 136 20.09 -19.43 5.10
CA ARG A 136 21.41 -18.80 4.95
C ARG A 136 21.52 -17.49 5.74
N GLY A 137 20.41 -16.99 6.28
CA GLY A 137 20.34 -15.75 7.04
C GLY A 137 20.51 -14.50 6.17
N SER A 138 20.68 -13.36 6.84
CA SER A 138 21.01 -12.10 6.20
C SER A 138 22.49 -12.07 5.81
N SER A 139 22.79 -11.71 4.56
CA SER A 139 24.14 -11.60 4.02
C SER A 139 24.23 -10.42 3.09
N PRO A 140 25.32 -9.63 3.10
CA PRO A 140 25.48 -8.52 2.15
C PRO A 140 25.74 -8.98 0.70
N TYR A 141 25.97 -10.28 0.47
CA TYR A 141 26.38 -10.80 -0.85
C TYR A 141 25.28 -11.53 -1.61
N TRP A 142 24.16 -11.85 -0.95
CA TRP A 142 23.00 -12.44 -1.60
C TRP A 142 21.71 -11.97 -0.94
N ASP A 143 20.68 -11.82 -1.75
CA ASP A 143 19.32 -11.69 -1.27
C ASP A 143 18.69 -13.10 -1.31
N PRO A 144 18.26 -13.65 -0.17
CA PRO A 144 17.59 -14.95 -0.16
C PRO A 144 16.26 -14.93 -0.93
N GLU A 145 15.67 -13.74 -1.09
CA GLU A 145 14.36 -13.49 -1.70
C GLU A 145 13.21 -14.22 -0.98
N TYR A 146 12.02 -13.63 -1.01
CA TYR A 146 10.79 -14.16 -0.40
C TYR A 146 10.20 -15.36 -1.19
N ILE A 147 11.00 -16.40 -1.45
CA ILE A 147 10.60 -17.58 -2.23
C ILE A 147 10.64 -18.86 -1.41
N ASP A 148 9.99 -19.87 -1.96
CA ASP A 148 10.20 -21.24 -1.53
C ASP A 148 11.27 -21.90 -2.40
N GLY A 149 12.38 -22.28 -1.76
CA GLY A 149 13.54 -22.85 -2.44
C GLY A 149 14.30 -23.86 -1.59
N SER A 150 15.50 -24.23 -2.05
CA SER A 150 16.34 -25.25 -1.42
C SER A 150 16.81 -24.88 -0.02
N ASN A 151 16.89 -23.58 0.29
CA ASN A 151 17.36 -23.06 1.58
C ASN A 151 16.20 -22.67 2.52
N GLY A 152 14.97 -23.07 2.19
CA GLY A 152 13.80 -22.80 3.00
C GLY A 152 12.60 -22.30 2.21
N LYS A 153 11.43 -22.42 2.82
CA LYS A 153 10.13 -21.99 2.28
C LYS A 153 9.68 -20.65 2.88
N VAL A 154 10.38 -19.57 2.54
CA VAL A 154 10.16 -18.25 3.12
C VAL A 154 8.77 -17.69 2.74
N SER A 155 8.36 -17.88 1.49
CA SER A 155 7.04 -17.45 1.01
C SER A 155 5.92 -18.13 1.81
N THR A 156 6.02 -19.45 2.00
CA THR A 156 5.04 -20.21 2.82
C THR A 156 5.11 -19.81 4.29
N ALA A 157 6.31 -19.62 4.86
CA ALA A 157 6.47 -19.22 6.26
C ALA A 157 5.80 -17.86 6.53
N VAL A 158 6.01 -16.87 5.66
CA VAL A 158 5.46 -15.52 5.83
C VAL A 158 3.97 -15.46 5.46
N GLY A 159 3.58 -15.99 4.30
CA GLY A 159 2.23 -15.85 3.77
C GLY A 159 1.17 -16.75 4.42
N ASN A 160 1.59 -17.86 5.04
CA ASN A 160 0.69 -18.87 5.58
C ASN A 160 0.91 -19.09 7.08
N GLU A 161 2.10 -19.54 7.50
CA GLU A 161 2.34 -19.87 8.91
C GLU A 161 2.30 -18.64 9.81
N LEU A 162 3.02 -17.57 9.46
CA LEU A 162 3.03 -16.34 10.23
C LEU A 162 1.65 -15.67 10.24
N VAL A 163 0.89 -15.73 9.14
CA VAL A 163 -0.49 -15.23 9.12
C VAL A 163 -1.36 -15.97 10.14
N LYS A 164 -1.25 -17.30 10.24
CA LYS A 164 -1.98 -18.09 11.25
C LYS A 164 -1.57 -17.70 12.67
N VAL A 165 -0.27 -17.50 12.90
CA VAL A 165 0.27 -17.03 14.19
C VAL A 165 -0.29 -15.65 14.55
N VAL A 166 -0.30 -14.71 13.61
CA VAL A 166 -0.82 -13.35 13.86
C VAL A 166 -2.33 -13.38 14.15
N LYS A 167 -3.09 -14.19 13.41
CA LYS A 167 -4.53 -14.38 13.66
C LYS A 167 -4.84 -15.00 15.02
N SER A 168 -3.97 -15.87 15.54
CA SER A 168 -4.18 -16.54 16.83
C SER A 168 -3.70 -15.69 18.02
N ARG A 169 -2.62 -14.94 17.87
CA ARG A 169 -2.00 -14.16 18.97
C ARG A 169 -2.62 -12.77 19.14
N TYR A 170 -3.19 -12.18 18.10
CA TYR A 170 -3.63 -10.79 18.13
C TYR A 170 -5.10 -10.60 17.71
N ARG A 171 -5.71 -9.51 18.19
CA ARG A 171 -7.08 -9.11 17.89
C ARG A 171 -7.16 -8.49 16.50
N THR A 172 -7.21 -9.35 15.50
CA THR A 172 -7.26 -8.94 14.09
C THR A 172 -8.70 -8.88 13.57
N LEU A 173 -8.96 -8.00 12.61
CA LEU A 173 -10.16 -8.03 11.78
C LEU A 173 -10.06 -9.23 10.82
N PRO A 174 -11.08 -10.09 10.69
CA PRO A 174 -10.93 -11.35 9.95
C PRO A 174 -10.97 -11.20 8.43
N ASN A 175 -11.46 -10.07 7.92
CA ASN A 175 -11.73 -9.87 6.50
C ASN A 175 -10.45 -9.41 5.76
N PRO A 176 -10.08 -10.03 4.62
CA PRO A 176 -8.91 -9.65 3.81
C PRO A 176 -8.86 -8.19 3.34
N HIS A 177 -10.00 -7.49 3.31
CA HIS A 177 -10.05 -6.05 3.02
C HIS A 177 -9.40 -5.18 4.12
N PHE A 178 -9.11 -5.75 5.30
CA PHE A 178 -8.41 -5.10 6.41
C PHE A 178 -6.97 -5.63 6.60
N TRP A 179 -6.44 -6.32 5.59
CA TRP A 179 -5.09 -6.89 5.62
C TRP A 179 -4.30 -6.40 4.42
N ALA A 180 -3.21 -5.71 4.71
CA ALA A 180 -2.27 -5.22 3.72
C ALA A 180 -0.92 -5.93 3.82
N MET A 181 -0.22 -6.05 2.71
CA MET A 181 1.16 -6.51 2.64
C MET A 181 1.95 -5.58 1.73
N GLY A 182 3.07 -5.07 2.22
CA GLY A 182 3.95 -4.24 1.40
C GLY A 182 5.38 -4.27 1.87
N GLY A 183 6.27 -3.64 1.10
CA GLY A 183 7.70 -3.65 1.39
C GLY A 183 8.49 -2.81 0.39
N LEU A 184 9.82 -2.90 0.49
CA LEU A 184 10.77 -2.20 -0.38
C LEU A 184 11.68 -3.19 -1.12
N SER A 185 12.14 -2.86 -2.33
CA SER A 185 13.08 -3.67 -3.11
C SER A 185 12.58 -5.12 -3.26
N SER A 186 13.39 -6.12 -2.90
CA SER A 186 12.96 -7.52 -2.82
C SER A 186 11.81 -7.77 -1.84
N GLY A 187 11.65 -6.97 -0.80
CA GLY A 187 10.46 -6.97 0.05
C GLY A 187 9.22 -6.38 -0.62
N GLY A 188 9.40 -5.44 -1.55
CA GLY A 188 8.32 -4.89 -2.39
C GLY A 188 7.82 -5.91 -3.40
N TRP A 189 8.75 -6.58 -4.08
CA TRP A 189 8.43 -7.76 -4.90
C TRP A 189 7.78 -8.86 -4.05
N GLY A 190 8.38 -9.21 -2.92
CA GLY A 190 7.93 -10.27 -2.02
C GLY A 190 6.52 -10.02 -1.50
N ALA A 191 6.20 -8.77 -1.19
CA ALA A 191 4.87 -8.38 -0.76
C ALA A 191 3.81 -8.61 -1.85
N VAL A 192 4.12 -8.26 -3.09
CA VAL A 192 3.21 -8.52 -4.21
C VAL A 192 3.13 -10.02 -4.49
N ASN A 193 4.27 -10.72 -4.57
CA ASN A 193 4.31 -12.15 -4.87
C ASN A 193 3.56 -12.98 -3.81
N ILE A 194 3.96 -12.88 -2.53
CA ILE A 194 3.31 -13.58 -1.43
C ILE A 194 1.83 -13.19 -1.33
N GLY A 195 1.52 -11.89 -1.47
CA GLY A 195 0.16 -11.39 -1.41
C GLY A 195 -0.78 -12.00 -2.46
N LEU A 196 -0.30 -12.15 -3.70
CA LEU A 196 -1.05 -12.78 -4.79
C LEU A 196 -1.26 -14.29 -4.58
N HIS A 197 -0.30 -14.97 -3.93
CA HIS A 197 -0.46 -16.38 -3.55
C HIS A 197 -1.35 -16.57 -2.31
N ASN A 198 -1.53 -15.52 -1.50
CA ASN A 198 -2.25 -15.56 -0.22
C ASN A 198 -3.46 -14.63 -0.20
N LEU A 199 -4.16 -14.61 -1.33
CA LEU A 199 -5.31 -13.76 -1.58
C LEU A 199 -6.44 -13.96 -0.55
N ASN A 200 -6.61 -15.13 0.04
CA ASN A 200 -7.60 -15.33 1.12
C ASN A 200 -7.27 -14.60 2.43
N ASN A 201 -6.07 -14.04 2.53
CA ASN A 201 -5.61 -13.27 3.69
C ASN A 201 -5.43 -11.79 3.34
N PHE A 202 -4.95 -11.46 2.14
CA PHE A 202 -4.61 -10.09 1.75
C PHE A 202 -5.45 -9.59 0.57
N SER A 203 -5.87 -8.33 0.61
CA SER A 203 -6.49 -7.65 -0.54
C SER A 203 -5.82 -6.32 -0.91
N ILE A 204 -4.92 -5.82 -0.07
CA ILE A 204 -4.22 -4.57 -0.29
C ILE A 204 -2.73 -4.88 -0.37
N LEU A 205 -2.09 -4.55 -1.49
CA LEU A 205 -0.67 -4.80 -1.72
C LEU A 205 0.02 -3.48 -2.01
N PHE A 206 1.22 -3.27 -1.49
CA PHE A 206 2.03 -2.11 -1.88
C PHE A 206 3.51 -2.43 -2.06
N SER A 207 4.18 -1.73 -2.96
CA SER A 207 5.58 -1.99 -3.29
C SER A 207 6.34 -0.69 -3.55
N HIS A 208 7.45 -0.52 -2.83
CA HIS A 208 8.43 0.54 -3.07
C HIS A 208 9.64 -0.03 -3.82
N SER A 209 9.99 0.53 -4.98
CA SER A 209 11.14 0.10 -5.79
C SER A 209 11.21 -1.42 -6.01
N GLY A 210 10.05 -2.06 -6.25
CA GLY A 210 9.98 -3.51 -6.46
C GLY A 210 10.15 -3.87 -7.94
N TYR A 211 10.56 -5.10 -8.19
CA TYR A 211 10.55 -5.74 -9.50
C TYR A 211 9.39 -6.74 -9.58
N PHE A 212 8.97 -7.15 -10.79
CA PHE A 212 7.77 -7.99 -10.97
C PHE A 212 7.98 -9.18 -11.89
N ARG A 213 9.23 -9.41 -12.32
CA ARG A 213 9.69 -10.59 -13.02
C ARG A 213 10.84 -11.21 -12.24
N ASP A 214 10.74 -12.50 -11.98
CA ASP A 214 11.74 -13.24 -11.23
C ASP A 214 12.39 -14.34 -12.09
N LYS A 215 13.66 -14.65 -11.78
CA LYS A 215 14.47 -15.63 -12.50
C LYS A 215 14.04 -17.08 -12.20
N SER A 216 13.41 -17.33 -11.05
CA SER A 216 12.90 -18.68 -10.72
C SER A 216 11.66 -19.08 -11.52
N GLY A 217 11.03 -18.13 -12.25
CA GLY A 217 10.03 -18.43 -13.27
C GLY A 217 8.69 -17.71 -13.07
N PRO A 218 7.67 -18.10 -13.86
CA PRO A 218 6.40 -17.37 -13.94
C PRO A 218 5.59 -17.41 -12.63
N PHE A 219 5.74 -18.47 -11.83
CA PHE A 219 5.04 -18.61 -10.55
C PHE A 219 5.46 -17.54 -9.52
N ASN A 220 6.74 -17.15 -9.54
CA ASN A 220 7.30 -16.10 -8.67
C ASN A 220 7.43 -14.74 -9.39
N SER A 221 6.85 -14.61 -10.58
CA SER A 221 6.82 -13.36 -11.34
C SER A 221 5.42 -12.75 -11.25
N PRO A 222 5.16 -11.77 -10.37
CA PRO A 222 3.85 -11.12 -10.24
C PRO A 222 3.21 -10.68 -11.55
N ILE A 223 4.01 -10.14 -12.49
CA ILE A 223 3.50 -9.70 -13.81
C ILE A 223 2.93 -10.84 -14.65
N THR A 224 3.37 -12.06 -14.42
CA THR A 224 2.85 -13.26 -15.09
C THR A 224 1.75 -13.90 -14.26
N PHE A 225 2.01 -14.18 -12.99
CA PHE A 225 1.07 -14.89 -12.11
C PHE A 225 -0.25 -14.15 -11.91
N ILE A 226 -0.26 -12.81 -11.96
CA ILE A 226 -1.50 -12.02 -11.82
C ILE A 226 -2.57 -12.38 -12.86
N LYS A 227 -2.16 -12.92 -14.03
CA LYS A 227 -3.07 -13.35 -15.09
C LYS A 227 -3.90 -14.55 -14.66
N ASP A 228 -3.35 -15.43 -13.84
CA ASP A 228 -3.99 -16.66 -13.35
C ASP A 228 -4.88 -16.42 -12.13
N VAL A 229 -4.77 -15.24 -11.49
CA VAL A 229 -5.62 -14.88 -10.36
C VAL A 229 -7.10 -14.88 -10.79
N PRO A 230 -8.00 -15.52 -10.03
CA PRO A 230 -9.43 -15.56 -10.35
C PRO A 230 -10.03 -14.15 -10.48
N THR A 231 -10.93 -13.96 -11.45
CA THR A 231 -11.56 -12.65 -11.73
C THR A 231 -12.20 -12.02 -10.50
N GLN A 232 -12.83 -12.82 -9.64
CA GLN A 232 -13.44 -12.30 -8.41
C GLN A 232 -12.39 -11.79 -7.41
N ALA A 233 -11.22 -12.42 -7.35
CA ALA A 233 -10.11 -11.95 -6.52
C ALA A 233 -9.47 -10.68 -7.11
N LYS A 234 -9.34 -10.59 -8.44
CA LYS A 234 -8.87 -9.37 -9.13
C LYS A 234 -9.70 -8.13 -8.77
N LYS A 235 -11.04 -8.26 -8.71
CA LYS A 235 -11.96 -7.14 -8.38
C LYS A 235 -11.75 -6.55 -6.98
N ARG A 236 -11.33 -7.36 -6.01
CA ARG A 236 -11.09 -6.91 -4.63
C ARG A 236 -9.66 -6.40 -4.38
N LEU A 237 -8.73 -6.72 -5.26
CA LEU A 237 -7.34 -6.28 -5.11
C LEU A 237 -7.23 -4.76 -5.21
N ARG A 238 -6.37 -4.20 -4.37
CA ARG A 238 -5.98 -2.79 -4.35
C ARG A 238 -4.46 -2.74 -4.30
N ILE A 239 -3.82 -2.25 -5.35
CA ILE A 239 -2.36 -2.29 -5.47
C ILE A 239 -1.80 -0.87 -5.54
N TYR A 240 -0.78 -0.58 -4.73
CA TYR A 240 -0.05 0.68 -4.80
C TYR A 240 1.42 0.41 -5.11
N LEU A 241 1.97 1.11 -6.09
CA LEU A 241 3.34 0.97 -6.54
C LEU A 241 3.99 2.35 -6.52
N ASP A 242 5.20 2.47 -5.96
CA ASP A 242 6.02 3.64 -6.22
C ASP A 242 7.49 3.31 -6.42
N THR A 243 8.19 4.19 -7.13
CA THR A 243 9.62 4.05 -7.42
C THR A 243 10.28 5.42 -7.58
N GLY A 244 11.52 5.54 -7.10
CA GLY A 244 12.33 6.74 -7.28
C GLY A 244 12.66 6.95 -8.75
N SER A 245 12.53 8.17 -9.25
CA SER A 245 12.72 8.49 -10.67
C SER A 245 14.13 8.19 -11.20
N SER A 246 15.12 8.08 -10.31
CA SER A 246 16.52 7.72 -10.64
C SER A 246 16.81 6.23 -10.45
N ASP A 247 15.84 5.43 -10.04
CA ASP A 247 15.88 3.97 -9.88
C ASP A 247 15.39 3.31 -11.17
N ILE A 248 16.16 3.52 -12.25
CA ILE A 248 15.66 3.45 -13.64
C ILE A 248 15.09 2.09 -14.04
N ASP A 249 15.68 0.99 -13.58
CA ASP A 249 15.23 -0.35 -13.96
C ASP A 249 13.94 -0.73 -13.22
N GLU A 250 13.84 -0.36 -11.95
CA GLU A 250 12.69 -0.52 -11.08
C GLU A 250 11.52 0.35 -11.58
N VAL A 251 11.79 1.55 -12.09
CA VAL A 251 10.77 2.37 -12.76
C VAL A 251 10.17 1.62 -13.94
N LYS A 252 11.01 1.04 -14.81
CA LYS A 252 10.54 0.26 -15.97
C LYS A 252 9.74 -0.97 -15.53
N GLU A 253 10.15 -1.65 -14.47
CA GLU A 253 9.41 -2.79 -13.94
C GLU A 253 8.04 -2.36 -13.37
N GLY A 254 7.99 -1.27 -12.60
CA GLY A 254 6.76 -0.68 -12.09
C GLY A 254 5.80 -0.24 -13.19
N GLU A 255 6.30 0.41 -14.24
CA GLU A 255 5.52 0.81 -15.41
C GLU A 255 4.89 -0.37 -16.12
N LYS A 256 5.70 -1.40 -16.44
CA LYS A 256 5.20 -2.61 -17.12
C LYS A 256 4.15 -3.33 -16.29
N PHE A 257 4.37 -3.44 -14.97
CA PHE A 257 3.40 -4.11 -14.12
C PHE A 257 2.11 -3.29 -13.99
N SER A 258 2.20 -1.96 -13.84
CA SER A 258 1.04 -1.07 -13.85
C SER A 258 0.22 -1.19 -15.14
N GLN A 259 0.88 -1.25 -16.30
CA GLN A 259 0.20 -1.48 -17.59
C GLN A 259 -0.54 -2.83 -17.62
N GLU A 260 0.06 -3.90 -17.10
CA GLU A 260 -0.59 -5.20 -17.02
C GLU A 260 -1.78 -5.20 -16.04
N LEU A 261 -1.66 -4.52 -14.90
CA LEU A 261 -2.77 -4.33 -13.95
C LEU A 261 -3.93 -3.56 -14.61
N ALA A 262 -3.63 -2.53 -15.40
CA ALA A 262 -4.61 -1.77 -16.16
C ALA A 262 -5.34 -2.67 -17.18
N ARG A 263 -4.59 -3.48 -17.94
CA ARG A 263 -5.13 -4.42 -18.93
C ARG A 263 -6.08 -5.45 -18.29
N LEU A 264 -5.82 -5.84 -17.05
CA LEU A 264 -6.62 -6.79 -16.28
C LEU A 264 -7.75 -6.13 -15.47
N ASN A 265 -7.95 -4.80 -15.60
CA ASN A 265 -8.94 -4.02 -14.84
C ASN A 265 -8.78 -4.18 -13.32
N ILE A 266 -7.53 -4.25 -12.84
CA ILE A 266 -7.23 -4.30 -11.41
C ILE A 266 -7.01 -2.86 -10.93
N TYR A 267 -7.71 -2.48 -9.86
CA TYR A 267 -7.53 -1.16 -9.27
C TYR A 267 -6.11 -1.02 -8.70
N HIS A 268 -5.38 -0.06 -9.24
CA HIS A 268 -4.03 0.21 -8.81
C HIS A 268 -3.65 1.68 -8.95
N VAL A 269 -2.63 2.08 -8.21
CA VAL A 269 -1.96 3.37 -8.31
C VAL A 269 -0.48 3.10 -8.55
N PHE A 270 0.11 3.77 -9.54
CA PHE A 270 1.55 3.80 -9.73
C PHE A 270 2.03 5.25 -9.65
N ARG A 271 3.06 5.50 -8.85
CA ARG A 271 3.67 6.81 -8.64
C ARG A 271 5.17 6.75 -8.88
N GLN A 272 5.70 7.86 -9.38
CA GLN A 272 7.13 8.11 -9.42
C GLN A 272 7.39 9.42 -8.68
N PHE A 273 8.42 9.44 -7.85
CA PHE A 273 8.84 10.64 -7.12
C PHE A 273 10.35 10.82 -7.27
N PRO A 274 10.89 12.04 -7.09
CA PRO A 274 12.32 12.26 -7.06
C PRO A 274 13.02 11.37 -6.02
N GLY A 275 14.06 10.65 -6.42
CA GLY A 275 14.82 9.77 -5.53
C GLY A 275 15.43 8.58 -6.27
N SER A 276 16.13 7.74 -5.53
CA SER A 276 16.80 6.52 -6.02
C SER A 276 16.52 5.36 -5.05
N HIS A 277 17.21 4.23 -5.22
CA HIS A 277 17.07 3.02 -4.41
C HIS A 277 17.63 3.18 -2.97
N THR A 278 17.04 4.08 -2.17
CA THR A 278 17.61 4.51 -0.89
C THR A 278 16.59 4.54 0.25
N TRP A 279 17.11 4.41 1.48
CA TRP A 279 16.31 4.55 2.70
C TRP A 279 15.63 5.91 2.83
N GLN A 280 16.26 6.99 2.35
CA GLN A 280 15.65 8.31 2.35
C GLN A 280 14.36 8.31 1.55
N TYR A 281 14.41 7.75 0.32
CA TYR A 281 13.24 7.64 -0.54
C TYR A 281 12.14 6.76 0.10
N TRP A 282 12.50 5.56 0.59
CA TRP A 282 11.51 4.65 1.17
C TRP A 282 10.86 5.19 2.44
N ARG A 283 11.63 5.85 3.33
CA ARG A 283 11.09 6.47 4.54
C ARG A 283 10.10 7.59 4.21
N GLU A 284 10.44 8.43 3.24
CA GLU A 284 9.57 9.52 2.81
C GLU A 284 8.25 8.99 2.24
N HIS A 285 8.32 8.04 1.31
CA HIS A 285 7.16 7.55 0.58
C HIS A 285 6.39 6.43 1.28
N LEU A 286 6.88 5.90 2.40
CA LEU A 286 6.07 5.08 3.31
C LEU A 286 4.79 5.83 3.74
N THR A 287 4.85 7.15 3.87
CA THR A 287 3.68 7.99 4.15
C THR A 287 2.60 7.84 3.06
N ASN A 288 3.00 7.79 1.79
CA ASN A 288 2.09 7.71 0.64
C ASN A 288 1.41 6.34 0.56
N SER A 289 2.19 5.26 0.64
CA SER A 289 1.67 3.89 0.58
C SER A 289 0.74 3.57 1.76
N LEU A 290 1.11 3.97 2.97
CA LEU A 290 0.27 3.77 4.15
C LEU A 290 -0.98 4.67 4.15
N THR A 291 -0.93 5.86 3.54
CA THR A 291 -2.14 6.67 3.31
C THR A 291 -3.10 5.93 2.37
N PHE A 292 -2.59 5.37 1.27
CA PHE A 292 -3.40 4.55 0.36
C PHE A 292 -4.04 3.35 1.09
N VAL A 293 -3.27 2.64 1.92
CA VAL A 293 -3.79 1.53 2.76
C VAL A 293 -4.93 2.01 3.66
N GLY A 294 -4.75 3.16 4.32
CA GLY A 294 -5.77 3.74 5.19
C GLY A 294 -7.06 4.12 4.45
N GLU A 295 -6.96 4.64 3.23
CA GLU A 295 -8.11 4.89 2.36
C GLU A 295 -8.86 3.58 2.02
N GLN A 296 -8.13 2.51 1.71
CA GLN A 296 -8.75 1.22 1.40
C GLN A 296 -9.45 0.61 2.63
N PHE A 297 -8.86 0.73 3.82
CA PHE A 297 -9.51 0.29 5.05
C PHE A 297 -10.79 1.08 5.34
N LYS A 298 -10.79 2.41 5.15
CA LYS A 298 -12.00 3.23 5.29
C LYS A 298 -13.08 2.84 4.30
N ALA A 299 -12.72 2.61 3.03
CA ALA A 299 -13.66 2.17 2.00
C ALA A 299 -14.30 0.82 2.36
N ALA A 300 -13.50 -0.13 2.87
CA ALA A 300 -13.99 -1.44 3.32
C ALA A 300 -14.93 -1.33 4.54
N GLN A 301 -14.63 -0.42 5.47
CA GLN A 301 -15.48 -0.17 6.61
C GLN A 301 -16.83 0.44 6.20
N ALA A 302 -16.84 1.42 5.30
CA ALA A 302 -18.06 2.01 4.76
C ALA A 302 -18.94 0.96 4.05
N ALA A 303 -18.34 0.16 3.17
CA ALA A 303 -19.05 -0.90 2.45
C ALA A 303 -19.64 -1.98 3.37
N SER A 304 -19.03 -2.21 4.55
CA SER A 304 -19.54 -3.17 5.54
C SER A 304 -20.76 -2.61 6.30
N LYS A 305 -20.77 -1.31 6.59
CA LYS A 305 -21.91 -0.64 7.24
C LYS A 305 -23.14 -0.60 6.33
N ASP A 306 -22.95 -0.28 5.04
CA ASP A 306 -24.04 -0.23 4.07
C ASP A 306 -24.72 -1.59 3.86
N LYS A 307 -23.97 -2.69 3.97
CA LYS A 307 -24.56 -4.04 3.89
C LYS A 307 -25.47 -4.34 5.08
N ASN A 308 -25.07 -3.94 6.29
CA ASN A 308 -25.87 -4.18 7.48
C ASN A 308 -27.18 -3.34 7.43
N LEU A 309 -27.10 -2.09 6.99
CA LEU A 309 -28.27 -1.21 6.84
C LEU A 309 -29.29 -1.65 5.78
N ARG A 310 -28.90 -2.53 4.83
CA ARG A 310 -29.81 -3.06 3.79
C ARG A 310 -30.49 -4.36 4.19
N HIS A 311 -30.14 -4.91 5.35
CA HIS A 311 -30.69 -6.17 5.87
C HIS A 311 -31.57 -5.98 7.12
N ASP A 312 -31.75 -4.73 7.55
CA ASP A 312 -32.72 -4.29 8.57
C ASP A 312 -33.91 -3.60 7.89
#